data_AF-A0A8H4V1Q8-F1
#
_entry.id   AF-A0A8H4V1Q8-F1
#
_cell.length_a   1.000
_cell.length_b   1.000
_cell.length_c   1.000
_cell.angle_alpha   90.00
_cell.angle_beta   90.00
_cell.angle_gamma   90.00
#
_symmetry.space_group_name_H-M   'P 1'
#
loop_
_entity.id
_entity.type
_entity.pdbx_description
1 polymer ?
#
loop_
_entity_poly.entity_id
_entity_poly.type
_entity_poly.pdbx_seq_one_letter_code
_entity_poly.pdbx_strand_id
1 'polypeptide(L)'
;VTLVSLADGLLKHFNWDKTAQALKRKNVNPQNPFAGYIYSKAHVYVWNKLRHLEVKPVFQGCTVNRTLRIHNILTANAHEKTFLWTDPATGKEENISIFNYYKRRYNLTLYCPELPVVEMQAPPTKRTFYPMECLHVAGLQRFNHKLDDKQTAEMIKHAVRRPNVRFGDIETAKQKLGHSTDPILKHFGMKISDQSITTKGRLLPAPEIQFANAKHNPGTQGRWDLRGKKFLETNKIPLKSWGVGVFKQGRNDLTLQQVDEFLDLFRKQYAGHGGTIVGRPVIMDIT
;
A
#
# COMPACT_ATOMS: atom_id res chain seq x y z
N VAL A 1 -9.07 13.95 6.09
CA VAL A 1 -7.62 14.00 5.79
C VAL A 1 -7.40 15.04 4.71
N THR A 2 -6.57 16.06 4.96
CA THR A 2 -6.20 17.03 3.92
C THR A 2 -5.32 16.36 2.87
N LEU A 3 -5.35 16.86 1.64
CA LEU A 3 -4.52 16.32 0.57
C LEU A 3 -3.02 16.52 0.85
N VAL A 4 -2.66 17.61 1.53
CA VAL A 4 -1.28 17.90 1.97
C VAL A 4 -0.80 16.86 2.98
N SER A 5 -1.58 16.56 4.02
CA SER A 5 -1.19 15.54 5.01
C SER A 5 -1.04 14.16 4.36
N LEU A 6 -1.82 13.85 3.33
CA LEU A 6 -1.64 12.61 2.57
C LEU A 6 -0.33 12.64 1.76
N ALA A 7 -0.01 13.73 1.07
CA ALA A 7 1.24 13.88 0.32
C ALA A 7 2.48 13.80 1.24
N ASP A 8 2.43 14.48 2.39
CA ASP A 8 3.49 14.50 3.40
C ASP A 8 3.70 13.10 4.04
N GLY A 9 2.61 12.39 4.35
CA GLY A 9 2.65 11.01 4.83
C GLY A 9 3.22 10.03 3.80
N LEU A 10 2.91 10.22 2.50
CA LEU A 10 3.50 9.44 1.40
C LEU A 10 5.02 9.63 1.29
N LEU A 11 5.51 10.84 1.52
CA LEU A 11 6.94 11.17 1.47
C LEU A 11 7.67 10.92 2.79
N LYS A 12 6.95 10.61 3.88
CA LYS A 12 7.49 10.40 5.24
C LYS A 12 8.30 11.61 5.74
N HIS A 13 7.94 12.82 5.32
CA HIS A 13 8.64 14.04 5.74
C HIS A 13 8.09 14.59 7.07
N PHE A 14 6.78 14.46 7.30
CA PHE A 14 6.09 14.99 8.47
C PHE A 14 6.31 16.51 8.66
N ASN A 15 6.50 17.22 7.54
CA ASN A 15 6.77 18.64 7.46
C ASN A 15 6.41 19.17 6.07
N TRP A 16 5.52 20.16 6.01
CA TRP A 16 4.97 20.67 4.75
C TRP A 16 5.98 21.46 3.92
N ASP A 17 6.91 22.19 4.55
CA ASP A 17 7.96 22.92 3.82
C ASP A 17 8.93 21.96 3.13
N LYS A 18 9.32 20.89 3.83
CA LYS A 18 10.12 19.81 3.23
C LYS A 18 9.37 19.14 2.08
N THR A 19 8.07 18.94 2.22
CA THR A 19 7.22 18.41 1.16
C THR A 19 7.17 19.36 -0.04
N ALA A 20 6.94 20.66 0.18
CA ALA A 20 6.95 21.65 -0.89
C ALA A 20 8.30 21.66 -1.62
N GLN A 21 9.41 21.71 -0.89
CA GLN A 21 10.76 21.66 -1.47
C GLN A 21 11.01 20.37 -2.26
N ALA A 22 10.58 19.21 -1.74
CA ALA A 22 10.72 17.93 -2.42
C ALA A 22 9.92 17.87 -3.72
N LEU A 23 8.75 18.51 -3.77
CA LEU A 23 7.86 18.53 -4.95
C LEU A 23 8.28 19.54 -6.04
N LYS A 24 9.23 20.45 -5.75
CA LYS A 24 9.76 21.40 -6.75
C LYS A 24 10.46 20.66 -7.89
N ARG A 25 10.33 21.21 -9.10
CA ARG A 25 11.08 20.78 -10.28
C ARG A 25 12.59 20.91 -10.05
N LYS A 26 13.38 20.01 -10.64
CA LYS A 26 14.85 20.06 -10.59
C LYS A 26 15.40 20.43 -11.96
N ASN A 27 16.43 21.29 -11.99
CA ASN A 27 17.18 21.56 -13.21
C ASN A 27 17.92 20.28 -13.63
N VAL A 28 17.81 19.90 -14.90
CA VAL A 28 18.46 18.71 -15.47
C VAL A 28 19.98 18.78 -15.36
N ASN A 29 20.55 19.98 -15.51
CA ASN A 29 21.96 20.24 -15.27
C ASN A 29 22.11 21.54 -14.46
N PRO A 30 22.45 21.47 -13.17
CA PRO A 30 22.62 22.65 -12.32
C PRO A 30 23.69 23.63 -12.84
N GLN A 31 24.65 23.16 -13.64
CA GLN A 31 25.70 23.99 -14.23
C GLN A 31 25.29 24.61 -15.57
N ASN A 32 24.17 24.17 -16.17
CA ASN A 32 23.64 24.72 -17.42
C ASN A 32 22.19 25.22 -17.21
N PRO A 33 21.97 26.53 -17.06
CA PRO A 33 20.64 27.12 -16.87
C PRO A 33 19.63 26.78 -17.99
N PHE A 34 20.11 26.40 -19.18
CA PHE A 34 19.28 26.11 -20.36
C PHE A 34 18.93 24.63 -20.52
N ALA A 35 19.43 23.75 -19.65
CA ALA A 35 19.21 22.30 -19.75
C ALA A 35 17.76 21.86 -19.46
N GLY A 36 16.87 22.80 -19.10
CA GLY A 36 15.48 22.54 -18.81
C GLY A 36 15.24 21.98 -17.41
N TYR A 37 13.97 21.73 -17.10
CA TYR A 37 13.53 21.26 -15.79
C TYR A 37 12.76 19.95 -15.90
N ILE A 38 12.99 19.04 -14.96
CA ILE A 38 12.25 17.79 -14.82
C ILE A 38 11.48 17.75 -13.49
N TYR A 39 10.41 16.96 -13.45
CA TYR A 39 9.73 16.62 -12.22
C TYR A 39 10.70 15.93 -11.26
N SER A 40 10.64 16.28 -9.97
CA SER A 40 11.38 15.53 -8.96
C SER A 40 10.81 14.11 -8.83
N LYS A 41 11.65 13.16 -8.39
CA LYS A 41 11.17 11.79 -8.08
C LYS A 41 10.01 11.80 -7.07
N ALA A 42 10.06 12.70 -6.09
CA ALA A 42 9.00 12.89 -5.11
C ALA A 42 7.70 13.38 -5.77
N HIS A 43 7.78 14.34 -6.70
CA HIS A 43 6.63 14.83 -7.45
C HIS A 43 5.98 13.71 -8.26
N VAL A 44 6.75 12.95 -9.03
CA VAL A 44 6.24 11.83 -9.83
C VAL A 44 5.60 10.76 -8.93
N TYR A 45 6.22 10.46 -7.78
CA TYR A 45 5.70 9.51 -6.81
C TYR A 45 4.34 9.97 -6.24
N VAL A 46 4.26 11.20 -5.74
CA VAL A 46 3.03 11.77 -5.17
C VAL A 46 1.94 11.90 -6.23
N TRP A 47 2.27 12.39 -7.43
CA TRP A 47 1.32 12.47 -8.54
C TRP A 47 0.72 11.10 -8.89
N ASN A 48 1.53 10.05 -9.00
CA ASN A 48 1.03 8.70 -9.27
C ASN A 48 0.11 8.16 -8.17
N LYS A 49 0.30 8.60 -6.92
CA LYS A 49 -0.53 8.19 -5.78
C LYS A 49 -1.83 8.98 -5.68
N LEU A 50 -1.81 10.26 -6.02
CA LEU A 50 -2.92 11.19 -5.82
C LEU A 50 -3.78 11.40 -7.07
N ARG A 51 -3.24 11.15 -8.28
CA ARG A 51 -4.02 11.26 -9.52
C ARG A 51 -5.28 10.43 -9.42
N HIS A 52 -6.38 10.95 -9.95
CA HIS A 52 -7.70 10.31 -9.95
C HIS A 52 -8.37 10.14 -8.59
N LEU A 53 -7.74 10.56 -7.48
CA LEU A 53 -8.44 10.63 -6.21
C LEU A 53 -9.54 11.68 -6.29
N GLU A 54 -10.64 11.36 -5.62
CA GLU A 54 -11.73 12.27 -5.40
C GLU A 54 -11.45 13.13 -4.16
N VAL A 55 -11.69 14.42 -4.28
CA VAL A 55 -11.43 15.43 -3.27
C VAL A 55 -12.59 16.41 -3.17
N LYS A 56 -12.69 17.07 -2.03
CA LYS A 56 -13.60 18.18 -1.80
C LYS A 56 -12.81 19.42 -1.38
N PRO A 57 -13.09 20.60 -1.95
CA PRO A 57 -12.54 21.84 -1.44
C PRO A 57 -13.15 22.16 -0.08
N VAL A 58 -12.32 22.48 0.91
CA VAL A 58 -12.73 22.84 2.26
C VAL A 58 -11.86 24.00 2.73
N PHE A 59 -12.47 25.17 2.83
CA PHE A 59 -11.88 26.40 3.36
C PHE A 59 -13.00 27.40 3.65
N GLN A 60 -12.71 28.44 4.42
CA GLN A 60 -13.69 29.46 4.79
C GLN A 60 -14.25 30.17 3.55
N GLY A 61 -15.58 30.25 3.44
CA GLY A 61 -16.25 30.88 2.29
C GLY A 61 -16.36 29.98 1.05
N CYS A 62 -15.94 28.72 1.12
CA CYS A 62 -16.13 27.77 0.02
C CYS A 62 -17.61 27.40 -0.13
N THR A 63 -18.16 27.59 -1.34
CA THR A 63 -19.55 27.23 -1.67
C THR A 63 -19.67 25.89 -2.41
N VAL A 64 -18.55 25.28 -2.79
CA VAL A 64 -18.52 24.05 -3.59
C VAL A 64 -18.63 22.83 -2.66
N ASN A 65 -19.79 22.16 -2.67
CA ASN A 65 -20.03 20.97 -1.84
C ASN A 65 -19.94 19.63 -2.62
N ARG A 66 -19.71 19.70 -3.94
CA ARG A 66 -19.56 18.48 -4.75
C ARG A 66 -18.15 17.90 -4.66
N THR A 67 -18.07 16.60 -4.88
CA THR A 67 -16.80 15.89 -5.05
C THR A 67 -16.21 16.20 -6.43
N LEU A 68 -14.90 16.43 -6.47
CA LEU A 68 -14.11 16.71 -7.67
C LEU A 68 -13.02 15.65 -7.81
N ARG A 69 -12.59 15.35 -9.03
CA ARG A 69 -11.51 14.37 -9.26
C ARG A 69 -10.22 15.08 -9.62
N ILE A 70 -9.10 14.65 -9.06
CA ILE A 70 -7.77 15.21 -9.41
C ILE A 70 -7.41 14.80 -10.83
N HIS A 71 -7.11 15.78 -11.67
CA HIS A 71 -6.53 15.57 -13.01
C HIS A 71 -5.01 15.60 -12.96
N ASN A 72 -4.44 16.65 -12.35
CA ASN A 72 -3.00 16.86 -12.32
C ASN A 72 -2.53 17.58 -11.05
N ILE A 73 -1.26 17.38 -10.70
CA ILE A 73 -0.55 18.19 -9.71
C ILE A 73 0.45 19.02 -10.50
N LEU A 74 0.30 20.34 -10.49
CA LEU A 74 1.17 21.23 -11.23
C LEU A 74 2.54 21.33 -10.55
N THR A 75 3.55 21.80 -11.28
CA THR A 75 4.84 22.20 -10.68
C THR A 75 4.81 23.61 -10.10
N ALA A 76 3.87 24.43 -10.56
CA ALA A 76 3.70 25.79 -10.10
C ALA A 76 3.03 25.83 -8.72
N ASN A 77 3.52 26.72 -7.86
CA ASN A 77 2.93 26.97 -6.55
C ASN A 77 1.82 28.05 -6.62
N ALA A 78 1.24 28.42 -5.49
CA ALA A 78 0.12 29.36 -5.45
C ALA A 78 0.52 30.81 -5.82
N HIS A 79 1.81 31.17 -5.69
CA HIS A 79 2.32 32.47 -6.10
C HIS A 79 2.56 32.53 -7.62
N GLU A 80 3.07 31.45 -8.20
CA GLU A 80 3.44 31.36 -9.61
C GLU A 80 2.23 31.12 -10.52
N LYS A 81 1.26 30.30 -10.09
CA LYS A 81 0.11 29.96 -10.91
C LYS A 81 -0.89 31.12 -10.94
N THR A 82 -1.06 31.71 -12.11
CA THR A 82 -2.03 32.78 -12.37
C THR A 82 -3.19 32.32 -13.26
N PHE A 83 -4.29 33.07 -13.21
CA PHE A 83 -5.46 32.91 -14.07
C PHE A 83 -6.19 34.25 -14.25
N LEU A 84 -6.93 34.35 -15.36
CA LEU A 84 -7.78 35.51 -15.63
C LEU A 84 -8.99 35.49 -14.68
N TRP A 85 -9.16 36.56 -13.92
CA TRP A 85 -10.23 36.73 -12.95
C TRP A 85 -10.90 38.08 -13.15
N THR A 86 -12.22 38.07 -13.21
CA THR A 86 -13.05 39.27 -13.21
C THR A 86 -13.35 39.63 -11.76
N ASP A 87 -12.86 40.79 -11.31
CA ASP A 87 -13.13 41.27 -9.97
C ASP A 87 -14.62 41.64 -9.81
N PRO A 88 -15.37 41.01 -8.89
CA PRO A 88 -16.78 41.32 -8.67
C PRO A 88 -17.05 42.76 -8.25
N ALA A 89 -16.08 43.45 -7.64
CA ALA A 89 -16.27 44.83 -7.17
C ALA A 89 -16.10 45.85 -8.30
N THR A 90 -15.15 45.64 -9.20
CA THR A 90 -14.81 46.60 -10.26
C THR A 90 -15.29 46.18 -11.66
N GLY A 91 -15.66 44.91 -11.84
CA GLY A 91 -16.03 44.33 -13.14
C GLY A 91 -14.85 44.19 -14.12
N LYS A 92 -13.63 44.53 -13.71
CA LYS A 92 -12.44 44.48 -14.56
C LYS A 92 -11.81 43.09 -14.55
N GLU A 93 -11.38 42.62 -15.72
CA GLU A 93 -10.58 41.41 -15.84
C GLU A 93 -9.10 41.72 -15.56
N GLU A 94 -8.50 40.95 -14.65
CA GLU A 94 -7.08 40.99 -14.35
C GLU A 94 -6.49 39.58 -14.27
N ASN A 95 -5.19 39.44 -14.52
CA ASN A 95 -4.48 38.20 -14.30
C ASN A 95 -3.99 38.16 -12.85
N ILE A 96 -4.53 37.25 -12.04
CA ILE A 96 -4.25 37.18 -10.60
C ILE A 96 -3.61 35.84 -10.24
N SER A 97 -2.69 35.84 -9.28
CA SER A 97 -2.16 34.59 -8.71
C SER A 97 -3.20 33.91 -7.84
N ILE A 98 -3.12 32.58 -7.72
CA ILE A 98 -4.01 31.83 -6.83
C ILE A 98 -3.90 32.34 -5.39
N PHE A 99 -2.69 32.63 -4.90
CA PHE A 99 -2.50 33.21 -3.57
C PHE A 99 -3.28 34.52 -3.37
N ASN A 100 -3.14 35.46 -4.31
CA ASN A 100 -3.82 36.76 -4.21
C ASN A 100 -5.33 36.63 -4.37
N TYR A 101 -5.80 35.71 -5.22
CA TYR A 101 -7.23 35.43 -5.36
C TYR A 101 -7.84 34.94 -4.05
N TYR A 102 -7.21 33.97 -3.37
CA TYR A 102 -7.73 33.47 -2.09
C TYR A 102 -7.74 34.55 -1.01
N LYS A 103 -6.70 35.39 -0.98
CA LYS A 103 -6.63 36.54 -0.05
C LYS A 103 -7.70 37.60 -0.35
N ARG A 104 -7.91 37.99 -1.61
CA ARG A 104 -8.89 39.02 -1.99
C ARG A 104 -10.34 38.54 -1.90
N ARG A 105 -10.64 37.35 -2.44
CA ARG A 105 -12.03 36.85 -2.58
C ARG A 105 -12.57 36.18 -1.32
N TYR A 106 -11.72 35.53 -0.54
CA TYR A 106 -12.13 34.75 0.63
C TYR A 106 -11.53 35.26 1.94
N ASN A 107 -10.72 36.32 1.91
CA ASN A 107 -9.93 36.77 3.06
C ASN A 107 -9.09 35.64 3.68
N LEU A 108 -8.61 34.71 2.84
CA LEU A 108 -7.86 33.54 3.26
C LEU A 108 -6.38 33.68 2.88
N THR A 109 -5.52 33.76 3.90
CA THR A 109 -4.07 33.65 3.70
C THR A 109 -3.68 32.19 3.72
N LEU A 110 -3.09 31.71 2.62
CA LEU A 110 -2.62 30.33 2.51
C LEU A 110 -1.45 30.09 3.46
N TYR A 111 -1.43 28.94 4.15
CA TYR A 111 -0.41 28.61 5.15
C TYR A 111 0.89 28.12 4.49
N CYS A 112 0.77 27.25 3.49
CA CYS A 112 1.88 26.73 2.69
C CYS A 112 1.66 27.03 1.18
N PRO A 113 1.79 28.30 0.76
CA PRO A 113 1.60 28.68 -0.65
C PRO A 113 2.67 28.12 -1.58
N GLU A 114 3.79 27.64 -1.03
CA GLU A 114 4.88 26.97 -1.75
C GLU A 114 4.53 25.57 -2.24
N LEU A 115 3.45 24.96 -1.72
CA LEU A 115 2.98 23.66 -2.19
C LEU A 115 2.42 23.77 -3.61
N PRO A 116 2.53 22.70 -4.41
CA PRO A 116 2.04 22.76 -5.77
C PRO A 116 0.52 22.85 -5.84
N VAL A 117 0.03 23.54 -6.86
CA VAL A 117 -1.40 23.70 -7.13
C VAL A 117 -1.95 22.43 -7.80
N VAL A 118 -3.19 22.07 -7.47
CA VAL A 118 -3.86 20.88 -8.01
C VAL A 118 -4.91 21.29 -9.04
N GLU A 119 -4.83 20.68 -10.22
CA GLU A 119 -5.80 20.85 -11.30
C GLU A 119 -6.87 19.76 -11.20
N MET A 120 -8.13 20.18 -11.17
CA MET A 120 -9.28 19.28 -11.14
C MET A 120 -9.63 18.84 -12.56
N GLN A 121 -10.22 17.65 -12.67
CA GLN A 121 -10.84 17.19 -13.89
C GLN A 121 -12.06 18.07 -14.19
N ALA A 122 -12.02 18.75 -15.31
CA ALA A 122 -13.08 19.64 -15.78
C ALA A 122 -13.12 19.61 -17.32
N PRO A 123 -14.23 20.07 -17.96
CA PRO A 123 -14.31 20.16 -19.41
C PRO A 123 -13.16 20.99 -20.01
N PRO A 124 -12.74 20.75 -21.27
CA PRO A 124 -11.62 21.47 -21.88
C PRO A 124 -11.76 23.00 -21.87
N THR A 125 -13.00 23.48 -21.85
CA THR A 125 -13.37 24.91 -21.83
C THR A 125 -13.18 25.58 -20.47
N LYS A 126 -13.00 24.82 -19.39
CA LYS A 126 -12.85 25.35 -18.04
C LYS A 126 -11.80 24.59 -17.26
N ARG A 127 -10.73 25.27 -16.88
CA ARG A 127 -9.74 24.72 -15.95
C ARG A 127 -10.05 25.18 -14.53
N THR A 128 -9.97 24.26 -13.58
CA THR A 128 -10.25 24.56 -12.16
C THR A 128 -9.04 24.17 -11.33
N PHE A 129 -8.54 25.11 -10.53
CA PHE A 129 -7.34 24.96 -9.73
C PHE A 129 -7.63 25.20 -8.25
N TYR A 130 -7.02 24.39 -7.39
CA TYR A 130 -7.08 24.57 -5.94
C TYR A 130 -5.66 24.47 -5.35
N PRO A 131 -5.32 25.32 -4.37
CA PRO A 131 -4.18 25.06 -3.48
C PRO A 131 -4.33 23.69 -2.84
N MET A 132 -3.25 22.93 -2.73
CA MET A 132 -3.30 21.57 -2.17
C MET A 132 -3.85 21.56 -0.73
N GLU A 133 -3.54 22.60 0.07
CA GLU A 133 -4.01 22.73 1.46
C GLU A 133 -5.52 22.96 1.59
N CYS A 134 -6.17 23.45 0.53
CA CYS A 134 -7.62 23.66 0.51
C CYS A 134 -8.40 22.40 0.11
N LEU A 135 -7.74 21.27 -0.15
CA LEU A 135 -8.38 20.04 -0.61
C LEU A 135 -8.39 18.97 0.47
N HIS A 136 -9.52 18.29 0.63
CA HIS A 136 -9.68 17.12 1.48
C HIS A 136 -10.02 15.89 0.64
N VAL A 137 -9.42 14.75 0.97
CA VAL A 137 -9.74 13.48 0.31
C VAL A 137 -11.18 13.10 0.66
N ALA A 138 -12.01 12.82 -0.36
CA ALA A 138 -13.38 12.38 -0.15
C ALA A 138 -13.41 11.02 0.56
N GLY A 139 -14.38 10.80 1.44
CA GLY A 139 -14.51 9.55 2.19
C GLY A 139 -14.88 8.35 1.29
N LEU A 140 -14.74 7.15 1.84
CA LEU A 140 -15.21 5.88 1.24
C LEU A 140 -14.59 5.53 -0.13
N GLN A 141 -13.40 6.05 -0.42
CA GLN A 141 -12.64 5.67 -1.60
C GLN A 141 -11.77 4.45 -1.34
N ARG A 142 -11.78 3.49 -2.26
CA ARG A 142 -10.89 2.34 -2.24
C ARG A 142 -9.45 2.77 -2.52
N PHE A 143 -8.52 2.36 -1.66
CA PHE A 143 -7.09 2.49 -1.93
C PHE A 143 -6.65 1.39 -2.92
N ASN A 144 -6.22 1.79 -4.12
CA ASN A 144 -5.91 0.86 -5.22
C ASN A 144 -4.41 0.58 -5.40
N HIS A 145 -3.56 1.12 -4.54
CA HIS A 145 -2.11 0.91 -4.62
C HIS A 145 -1.69 -0.27 -3.75
N LYS A 146 -0.59 -0.93 -4.12
CA LYS A 146 0.06 -1.93 -3.27
C LYS A 146 0.44 -1.28 -1.93
N LEU A 147 0.03 -1.93 -0.84
CA LEU A 147 0.43 -1.59 0.51
C LEU A 147 1.92 -1.89 0.70
N ASP A 148 2.62 -1.11 1.53
CA ASP A 148 3.96 -1.49 1.96
C ASP A 148 3.93 -2.68 2.92
N ASP A 149 5.09 -3.29 3.20
CA ASP A 149 5.16 -4.52 4.02
C ASP A 149 4.62 -4.30 5.43
N LYS A 150 4.81 -3.10 6.00
CA LYS A 150 4.30 -2.74 7.32
C LYS A 150 2.78 -2.58 7.31
N GLN A 151 2.24 -1.88 6.32
CA GLN A 151 0.81 -1.72 6.09
C GLN A 151 0.14 -3.07 5.83
N THR A 152 0.81 -3.97 5.08
CA THR A 152 0.34 -5.33 4.81
C THR A 152 0.30 -6.15 6.10
N ALA A 153 1.35 -6.09 6.94
CA ALA A 153 1.38 -6.76 8.23
C ALA A 153 0.26 -6.28 9.17
N GLU A 154 0.03 -4.97 9.26
CA GLU A 154 -1.07 -4.41 10.05
C GLU A 154 -2.44 -4.82 9.49
N MET A 155 -2.62 -4.82 8.16
CA MET A 155 -3.85 -5.30 7.52
C MET A 155 -4.12 -6.78 7.85
N ILE A 156 -3.09 -7.64 7.77
CA ILE A 156 -3.20 -9.06 8.14
C ILE A 156 -3.62 -9.18 9.61
N LYS A 157 -2.94 -8.47 10.51
CA LYS A 157 -3.25 -8.48 11.94
C LYS A 157 -4.69 -8.03 12.22
N HIS A 158 -5.19 -7.06 11.48
CA HIS A 158 -6.55 -6.57 11.62
C HIS A 158 -7.60 -7.53 11.03
N ALA A 159 -7.29 -8.13 9.88
CA ALA A 159 -8.20 -8.99 9.12
C ALA A 159 -8.30 -10.43 9.65
N VAL A 160 -7.22 -10.95 10.25
CA VAL A 160 -7.20 -12.30 10.83
C VAL A 160 -8.05 -12.33 12.09
N ARG A 161 -9.17 -13.05 12.01
CA ARG A 161 -10.09 -13.27 13.13
C ARG A 161 -10.27 -14.77 13.33
N ARG A 162 -10.29 -15.21 14.60
CA ARG A 162 -10.62 -16.60 14.94
C ARG A 162 -12.07 -16.89 14.52
N PRO A 163 -12.43 -18.13 14.14
CA PRO A 163 -13.76 -18.45 13.63
C PRO A 163 -14.90 -17.98 14.53
N ASN A 164 -14.80 -18.19 15.85
CA ASN A 164 -15.81 -17.75 16.82
C ASN A 164 -16.03 -16.23 16.81
N VAL A 165 -14.95 -15.45 16.72
CA VAL A 165 -15.03 -13.98 16.63
C VAL A 165 -15.63 -13.57 15.28
N ARG A 166 -15.19 -14.22 14.20
CA ARG A 166 -15.67 -13.95 12.84
C ARG A 166 -17.18 -14.22 12.70
N PHE A 167 -17.71 -15.26 13.34
CA PHE A 167 -19.16 -15.51 13.39
C PHE A 167 -19.91 -14.37 14.08
N GLY A 168 -19.40 -13.85 15.20
CA GLY A 168 -19.97 -12.68 15.87
C GLY A 168 -19.93 -11.41 15.00
N ASP A 169 -18.84 -11.20 14.26
CA ASP A 169 -18.72 -10.08 13.31
C ASP A 169 -19.77 -10.17 12.19
N ILE A 170 -19.99 -11.37 11.64
CA ILE A 170 -20.98 -11.64 10.60
C ILE A 170 -22.39 -11.39 11.13
N GLU A 171 -22.71 -11.87 12.33
CA GLU A 171 -24.01 -11.67 12.96
C GLU A 171 -24.29 -10.17 13.20
N THR A 172 -23.30 -9.45 13.72
CA THR A 172 -23.38 -8.00 13.93
C THR A 172 -23.58 -7.26 12.60
N ALA A 173 -22.87 -7.66 11.54
CA ALA A 173 -23.02 -7.06 10.21
C ALA A 173 -24.42 -7.33 9.63
N LYS A 174 -24.95 -8.55 9.81
CA LYS A 174 -26.29 -8.94 9.38
C LYS A 174 -27.38 -8.13 10.07
N GLN A 175 -27.27 -7.92 11.38
CA GLN A 175 -28.21 -7.07 12.13
C GLN A 175 -28.22 -5.64 11.59
N LYS A 176 -27.04 -5.09 11.26
CA LYS A 176 -26.91 -3.74 10.65
C LYS A 176 -27.53 -3.63 9.26
N LEU A 177 -27.64 -4.73 8.51
CA LEU A 177 -28.28 -4.72 7.19
C LEU A 177 -29.80 -4.62 7.28
N GLY A 178 -30.41 -4.98 8.42
CA GLY A 178 -31.84 -4.71 8.67
C GLY A 178 -32.80 -5.38 7.68
N HIS A 179 -32.45 -6.58 7.17
CA HIS A 179 -33.20 -7.25 6.10
C HIS A 179 -34.69 -7.44 6.36
N SER A 180 -35.11 -7.62 7.62
CA SER A 180 -36.52 -7.74 8.00
C SER A 180 -37.34 -6.46 7.77
N THR A 181 -36.67 -5.31 7.74
CA THR A 181 -37.26 -3.98 7.52
C THR A 181 -37.03 -3.43 6.11
N ASP A 182 -36.37 -4.19 5.24
CA ASP A 182 -36.05 -3.76 3.88
C ASP A 182 -37.33 -3.67 3.02
N PRO A 183 -37.67 -2.48 2.47
CA PRO A 183 -38.89 -2.29 1.71
C PRO A 183 -38.88 -3.04 0.38
N ILE A 184 -37.71 -3.25 -0.23
CA ILE A 184 -37.55 -3.99 -1.48
C ILE A 184 -37.76 -5.48 -1.24
N LEU A 185 -37.13 -6.04 -0.20
CA LEU A 185 -37.34 -7.45 0.15
C LEU A 185 -38.81 -7.74 0.46
N LYS A 186 -39.46 -6.83 1.21
CA LYS A 186 -40.89 -6.92 1.50
C LYS A 186 -41.75 -6.87 0.24
N HIS A 187 -41.43 -5.98 -0.71
CA HIS A 187 -42.14 -5.86 -1.98
C HIS A 187 -42.09 -7.16 -2.80
N PHE A 188 -40.94 -7.83 -2.83
CA PHE A 188 -40.76 -9.11 -3.52
C PHE A 188 -41.21 -10.34 -2.70
N GLY A 189 -41.76 -10.14 -1.49
CA GLY A 189 -42.16 -11.24 -0.60
C GLY A 189 -40.99 -12.10 -0.10
N MET A 190 -39.75 -11.61 -0.18
CA MET A 190 -38.55 -12.32 0.25
C MET A 190 -38.33 -12.16 1.75
N LYS A 191 -37.97 -13.26 2.43
CA LYS A 191 -37.60 -13.27 3.85
C LYS A 191 -36.24 -13.94 4.01
N ILE A 192 -35.34 -13.28 4.73
CA ILE A 192 -34.02 -13.81 5.06
C ILE A 192 -34.06 -14.28 6.51
N SER A 193 -33.67 -15.53 6.76
CA SER A 193 -33.61 -16.09 8.11
C SER A 193 -32.51 -15.42 8.92
N ASP A 194 -32.78 -15.17 10.21
CA ASP A 194 -31.78 -14.64 11.15
C ASP A 194 -30.78 -15.70 11.62
N GLN A 195 -31.11 -16.98 11.47
CA GLN A 195 -30.22 -18.07 11.89
C GLN A 195 -29.23 -18.46 10.79
N SER A 196 -28.02 -18.86 11.19
CA SER A 196 -27.05 -19.47 10.29
C SER A 196 -27.49 -20.87 9.86
N ILE A 197 -27.20 -21.24 8.62
CA ILE A 197 -27.51 -22.59 8.11
C ILE A 197 -26.65 -23.60 8.88
N THR A 198 -27.32 -24.57 9.50
CA THR A 198 -26.66 -25.68 10.18
C THR A 198 -26.61 -26.90 9.26
N THR A 199 -25.44 -27.51 9.11
CA THR A 199 -25.25 -28.70 8.28
C THR A 199 -24.42 -29.76 9.00
N LYS A 200 -24.58 -31.02 8.62
CA LYS A 200 -23.83 -32.15 9.18
C LYS A 200 -22.47 -32.28 8.48
N GLY A 201 -21.40 -31.95 9.19
CA GLY A 201 -20.03 -32.25 8.76
C GLY A 201 -19.63 -33.69 9.08
N ARG A 202 -18.69 -34.25 8.31
CA ARG A 202 -18.02 -35.52 8.63
C ARG A 202 -16.53 -35.27 8.80
N LEU A 203 -15.95 -35.78 9.88
CA LEU A 203 -14.51 -35.77 10.09
C LEU A 203 -13.93 -37.06 9.54
N LEU A 204 -13.17 -36.97 8.44
CA LEU A 204 -12.51 -38.12 7.87
C LEU A 204 -11.30 -38.51 8.74
N PRO A 205 -11.03 -39.82 8.94
CA PRO A 205 -9.82 -40.25 9.62
C PRO A 205 -8.60 -39.79 8.82
N ALA A 206 -7.59 -39.26 9.52
CA ALA A 206 -6.36 -38.86 8.86
C ALA A 206 -5.57 -40.10 8.40
N PRO A 207 -4.92 -40.04 7.22
CA PRO A 207 -4.05 -41.11 6.77
C PRO A 207 -2.81 -41.21 7.66
N GLU A 208 -2.29 -42.42 7.80
CA GLU A 208 -1.00 -42.66 8.44
C GLU A 208 0.14 -42.31 7.47
N ILE A 209 1.12 -41.56 7.96
CA ILE A 209 2.28 -41.12 7.19
C ILE A 209 3.42 -42.10 7.46
N GLN A 210 3.88 -42.78 6.42
CA GLN A 210 5.00 -43.71 6.48
C GLN A 210 6.34 -42.98 6.29
N PHE A 211 7.24 -43.17 7.24
CA PHE A 211 8.65 -42.80 7.16
C PHE A 211 9.53 -44.06 7.15
N ALA A 212 10.81 -43.96 6.81
CA ALA A 212 11.68 -45.14 6.77
C ALA A 212 11.83 -45.82 8.13
N ASN A 213 11.79 -45.04 9.22
CA ASN A 213 12.04 -45.52 10.58
C ASN A 213 10.82 -45.41 11.51
N ALA A 214 9.69 -44.90 11.03
CA ALA A 214 8.52 -44.63 11.87
C ALA A 214 7.24 -44.53 11.04
N LYS A 215 6.10 -44.64 11.72
CA LYS A 215 4.78 -44.26 11.21
C LYS A 215 4.24 -43.11 12.06
N HIS A 216 3.54 -42.17 11.43
CA HIS A 216 3.02 -41.00 12.13
C HIS A 216 1.56 -40.75 11.76
N ASN A 217 0.70 -40.69 12.77
CA ASN A 217 -0.69 -40.27 12.61
C ASN A 217 -0.82 -38.79 13.01
N PRO A 218 -1.13 -37.87 12.08
CA PRO A 218 -1.23 -36.44 12.37
C PRO A 218 -2.54 -36.06 13.10
N GLY A 219 -3.42 -37.03 13.36
CA GLY A 219 -4.69 -36.84 14.03
C GLY A 219 -5.58 -35.83 13.29
N THR A 220 -6.31 -35.03 14.05
CA THR A 220 -7.29 -34.06 13.50
C THR A 220 -6.68 -32.74 13.08
N GLN A 221 -5.43 -32.46 13.48
CA GLN A 221 -4.77 -31.19 13.17
C GLN A 221 -4.18 -31.17 11.76
N GLY A 222 -3.96 -32.33 11.14
CA GLY A 222 -3.38 -32.45 9.81
C GLY A 222 -1.96 -31.87 9.72
N ARG A 223 -1.23 -31.85 10.84
CA ARG A 223 0.12 -31.29 10.94
C ARG A 223 1.08 -32.34 11.48
N TRP A 224 2.27 -32.39 10.90
CA TRP A 224 3.38 -33.23 11.33
C TRP A 224 4.70 -32.52 11.05
N ASP A 225 5.77 -32.98 11.66
CA ASP A 225 7.12 -32.49 11.43
C ASP A 225 8.08 -33.65 11.15
N LEU A 226 9.34 -33.34 10.85
CA LEU A 226 10.38 -34.33 10.55
C LEU A 226 11.23 -34.73 11.76
N ARG A 227 10.98 -34.20 12.97
CA ARG A 227 11.83 -34.45 14.15
C ARG A 227 11.84 -35.95 14.48
N GLY A 228 13.04 -36.54 14.53
CA GLY A 228 13.26 -37.97 14.79
C GLY A 228 12.88 -38.91 13.63
N LYS A 229 12.51 -38.37 12.45
CA LYS A 229 12.00 -39.15 11.32
C LYS A 229 13.01 -39.13 10.17
N LYS A 230 13.10 -40.22 9.41
CA LYS A 230 13.93 -40.33 8.20
C LYS A 230 13.05 -40.39 6.96
N PHE A 231 13.52 -39.81 5.86
CA PHE A 231 12.83 -39.90 4.58
C PHE A 231 12.61 -41.36 4.20
N LEU A 232 11.45 -41.66 3.59
CA LEU A 232 11.06 -43.01 3.23
C LEU A 232 12.10 -43.66 2.30
N GLU A 233 12.54 -42.91 1.31
CA GLU A 233 13.67 -43.26 0.46
C GLU A 233 14.81 -42.28 0.69
N THR A 234 16.02 -42.81 0.75
CA THR A 234 17.24 -42.00 0.77
C THR A 234 17.57 -41.53 -0.65
N ASN A 235 18.45 -40.55 -0.78
CA ASN A 235 18.95 -40.14 -2.09
C ASN A 235 19.60 -41.32 -2.82
N LYS A 236 19.13 -41.61 -4.04
CA LYS A 236 19.66 -42.69 -4.89
C LYS A 236 21.15 -42.52 -5.20
N ILE A 237 21.59 -41.27 -5.35
CA ILE A 237 22.98 -40.91 -5.61
C ILE A 237 23.48 -40.08 -4.42
N PRO A 238 24.56 -40.51 -3.73
CA PRO A 238 25.18 -39.73 -2.67
C PRO A 238 25.62 -38.35 -3.17
N LEU A 239 25.50 -37.32 -2.32
CA LEU A 239 26.04 -35.99 -2.63
C LEU A 239 27.58 -36.05 -2.57
N LYS A 240 28.20 -36.34 -3.72
CA LYS A 240 29.65 -36.45 -3.89
C LYS A 240 30.29 -35.13 -4.30
N SER A 241 29.69 -34.43 -5.27
CA SER A 241 30.18 -33.16 -5.79
C SER A 241 29.04 -32.16 -5.87
N TRP A 242 29.06 -31.16 -5.01
CA TRP A 242 28.04 -30.12 -4.91
C TRP A 242 28.67 -28.82 -4.41
N GLY A 243 27.97 -27.71 -4.51
CA GLY A 243 28.48 -26.42 -4.07
C GLY A 243 27.39 -25.42 -3.78
N VAL A 244 27.78 -24.31 -3.16
CA VAL A 244 26.89 -23.21 -2.78
C VAL A 244 27.45 -21.90 -3.32
N GLY A 245 26.62 -21.20 -4.08
CA GLY A 245 26.90 -19.86 -4.58
C GLY A 245 26.43 -18.80 -3.58
N VAL A 246 27.33 -17.90 -3.17
CA VAL A 246 27.05 -16.82 -2.22
C VAL A 246 26.97 -15.51 -2.99
N PHE A 247 25.77 -14.92 -3.06
CA PHE A 247 25.53 -13.64 -3.70
C PHE A 247 25.79 -12.50 -2.70
N LYS A 248 26.79 -11.67 -2.97
CA LYS A 248 27.12 -10.51 -2.12
C LYS A 248 26.19 -9.33 -2.45
N GLN A 249 25.56 -8.76 -1.44
CA GLN A 249 24.62 -7.64 -1.57
C GLN A 249 25.04 -6.45 -0.68
N GLY A 250 26.34 -6.20 -0.52
CA GLY A 250 26.99 -4.91 -0.24
C GLY A 250 26.69 -4.21 1.10
N ARG A 251 25.60 -4.54 1.80
CA ARG A 251 25.22 -3.93 3.09
C ARG A 251 25.13 -4.92 4.25
N ASN A 252 25.28 -6.22 4.00
CA ASN A 252 25.36 -7.30 4.99
C ASN A 252 25.88 -8.57 4.30
N ASP A 253 27.12 -8.54 3.82
CA ASP A 253 27.69 -9.71 3.17
C ASP A 253 27.90 -10.84 4.20
N LEU A 254 27.45 -12.04 3.85
CA LEU A 254 27.67 -13.23 4.66
C LEU A 254 29.17 -13.52 4.73
N THR A 255 29.67 -13.76 5.93
CA THR A 255 31.06 -14.20 6.08
C THR A 255 31.19 -15.66 5.65
N LEU A 256 32.39 -16.04 5.17
CA LEU A 256 32.65 -17.46 4.83
C LEU A 256 32.41 -18.38 6.03
N GLN A 257 32.69 -17.91 7.25
CA GLN A 257 32.39 -18.66 8.48
C GLN A 257 30.89 -18.93 8.64
N GLN A 258 30.03 -17.92 8.44
CA GLN A 258 28.57 -18.09 8.53
C GLN A 258 28.05 -19.08 7.48
N VAL A 259 28.63 -19.05 6.27
CA VAL A 259 28.30 -20.00 5.21
C VAL A 259 28.74 -21.41 5.63
N ASP A 260 29.94 -21.56 6.19
CA ASP A 260 30.46 -22.85 6.63
C ASP A 260 29.62 -23.46 7.77
N GLU A 261 29.25 -22.65 8.77
CA GLU A 261 28.36 -23.05 9.87
C GLU A 261 26.99 -23.52 9.36
N PHE A 262 26.41 -22.79 8.38
CA PHE A 262 25.19 -23.20 7.72
C PHE A 262 25.33 -24.55 7.00
N LEU A 263 26.45 -24.77 6.31
CA LEU A 263 26.69 -26.01 5.56
C LEU A 263 26.86 -27.20 6.48
N ASP A 264 27.56 -27.04 7.61
CA ASP A 264 27.69 -28.11 8.59
C ASP A 264 26.34 -28.42 9.27
N LEU A 265 25.53 -27.40 9.56
CA LEU A 265 24.17 -27.60 10.05
C LEU A 265 23.31 -28.34 9.01
N PHE A 266 23.33 -27.89 7.76
CA PHE A 266 22.59 -28.53 6.67
C PHE A 266 22.99 -30.01 6.52
N ARG A 267 24.30 -30.29 6.48
CA ARG A 267 24.83 -31.66 6.35
C ARG A 267 24.37 -32.54 7.50
N LYS A 268 24.48 -32.04 8.74
CA LYS A 268 24.03 -32.75 9.94
C LYS A 268 22.53 -33.05 9.90
N GLN A 269 21.70 -32.06 9.56
CA GLN A 269 20.24 -32.24 9.50
C GLN A 269 19.83 -33.20 8.38
N TYR A 270 20.39 -33.04 7.19
CA TYR A 270 20.10 -33.91 6.06
C TYR A 270 20.53 -35.36 6.30
N ALA A 271 21.71 -35.57 6.87
CA ALA A 271 22.18 -36.90 7.27
C ALA A 271 21.31 -37.51 8.38
N GLY A 272 20.87 -36.68 9.35
CA GLY A 272 19.92 -37.09 10.39
C GLY A 272 18.60 -37.63 9.82
N HIS A 273 18.13 -37.07 8.70
CA HIS A 273 16.95 -37.55 7.98
C HIS A 273 17.22 -38.68 6.98
N GLY A 274 18.41 -39.28 6.99
CA GLY A 274 18.77 -40.43 6.16
C GLY A 274 19.47 -40.09 4.84
N GLY A 275 19.80 -38.82 4.60
CA GLY A 275 20.53 -38.41 3.42
C GLY A 275 22.01 -38.79 3.46
N THR A 276 22.53 -39.34 2.35
CA THR A 276 23.95 -39.70 2.22
C THR A 276 24.72 -38.56 1.56
N ILE A 277 25.62 -37.93 2.31
CA ILE A 277 26.55 -36.90 1.85
C ILE A 277 27.97 -37.42 2.00
N VAL A 278 28.73 -37.40 0.90
CA VAL A 278 30.12 -37.90 0.87
C VAL A 278 31.11 -36.75 0.73
N GLY A 279 30.84 -35.79 -0.16
CA GLY A 279 31.72 -34.65 -0.40
C GLY A 279 31.34 -33.41 0.40
N ARG A 280 32.35 -32.64 0.81
CA ARG A 280 32.14 -31.27 1.33
C ARG A 280 31.77 -30.36 0.15
N PRO A 281 30.77 -29.48 0.30
CA PRO A 281 30.38 -28.54 -0.74
C PRO A 281 31.49 -27.55 -1.07
N VAL A 282 31.60 -27.18 -2.34
CA VAL A 282 32.45 -26.06 -2.78
C VAL A 282 31.70 -24.74 -2.56
N ILE A 283 32.32 -23.76 -1.91
CA ILE A 283 31.75 -22.42 -1.75
C ILE A 283 32.26 -21.55 -2.90
N MET A 284 31.35 -20.88 -3.61
CA MET A 284 31.67 -19.98 -4.71
C MET A 284 31.07 -18.60 -4.42
N ASP A 285 31.89 -17.56 -4.50
CA ASP A 285 31.41 -16.19 -4.48
C ASP A 285 30.85 -15.82 -5.84
N ILE A 286 29.57 -15.43 -5.88
CA ILE A 286 28.91 -14.96 -7.10
C ILE A 286 28.80 -13.45 -7.00
N THR A 287 29.73 -12.78 -7.69
CA THR A 287 29.76 -11.32 -7.88
C THR A 287 28.71 -10.84 -8.87
#